data_AF-A0A5F9DSH3-F1
#
_entry.id   AF-A0A5F9DSH3-F1
#
_cell.length_a   1.000
_cell.length_b   1.000
_cell.length_c   1.000
_cell.angle_alpha   90.00
_cell.angle_beta   90.00
_cell.angle_gamma   90.00
#
_symmetry.space_group_name_H-M   'P 1'
#
loop_
_entity.id
_entity.type
_entity.pdbx_description
1 polymer ?
#
loop_
_entity_poly.entity_id
_entity_poly.type
_entity_poly.pdbx_seq_one_letter_code
_entity_poly.pdbx_strand_id
1 'polypeptide(L)'
;MPGLQRVSQLLELCLWCFMKNISRYITDIKPLPPNIKDRLIKIMSMQGQITDSNISEILHPEVQTLDLHSCDISDTALLHLCNCRKLKILNLSSSIGNRISITSEGIKAVASSCSSLHEAFLKRCCKLTDEGVLALALNCRLLKIIDLGGCLSITDASLHALGKNCPFLQCVDFSATQVSDNGVVALVSGPCAKKLEEIHMGHCVNLTDEAVEAVLVSCPQIRILLFHGCPLITELCCCSGPLEFSYKYEDHLTNFHPKKPITRSFTRSLAAISRPKQTETSDMDCVLMPFEAHQSCGG
;
A
#
# COMPACT_ATOMS: atom_id res chain seq x y z
N MET A 1 32.58 18.68 -29.10
CA MET A 1 31.41 19.35 -28.48
C MET A 1 30.93 18.49 -27.32
N PRO A 2 31.33 18.76 -26.06
CA PRO A 2 30.76 18.06 -24.92
C PRO A 2 29.42 18.72 -24.56
N GLY A 3 28.33 17.96 -24.72
CA GLY A 3 26.99 18.36 -24.34
C GLY A 3 26.76 18.30 -22.83
N LEU A 4 26.05 19.32 -22.34
CA LEU A 4 25.39 19.48 -21.04
C LEU A 4 25.52 18.33 -20.04
N GLN A 5 26.48 18.41 -19.13
CA GLN A 5 26.51 17.59 -17.93
C GLN A 5 27.10 18.36 -16.74
N ARG A 6 26.46 19.48 -16.33
CA ARG A 6 26.90 20.23 -15.12
C ARG A 6 25.90 21.26 -14.55
N VAL A 7 24.65 20.89 -14.29
CA VAL A 7 23.70 21.75 -13.52
C VAL A 7 23.15 21.09 -12.26
N SER A 8 23.38 19.79 -12.03
CA SER A 8 22.94 19.12 -10.80
C SER A 8 23.68 19.61 -9.56
N GLN A 9 25.02 19.75 -9.59
CA GLN A 9 25.78 20.07 -8.38
C GLN A 9 25.56 21.50 -7.86
N LEU A 10 25.57 22.51 -8.75
CA LEU A 10 25.40 23.90 -8.30
C LEU A 10 23.96 24.18 -7.86
N LEU A 11 22.96 23.72 -8.62
CA LEU A 11 21.56 23.94 -8.26
C LEU A 11 21.19 23.20 -6.97
N GLU A 12 21.67 21.97 -6.76
CA GLU A 12 21.49 21.24 -5.48
C GLU A 12 22.16 21.98 -4.32
N LEU A 13 23.38 22.48 -4.50
CA LEU A 13 24.06 23.29 -3.47
C LEU A 13 23.32 24.59 -3.17
N CYS A 14 22.82 25.29 -4.20
CA CYS A 14 22.03 26.50 -4.04
C CYS A 14 20.72 26.22 -3.30
N LEU A 15 19.99 25.17 -3.67
CA LEU A 15 18.78 24.77 -2.96
C LEU A 15 19.09 24.37 -1.52
N TRP A 16 20.17 23.64 -1.28
CA TRP A 16 20.57 23.26 0.07
C TRP A 16 20.91 24.48 0.94
N CYS A 17 21.67 25.43 0.40
CA CYS A 17 21.99 26.70 1.08
C CYS A 17 20.74 27.55 1.34
N PHE A 18 19.83 27.62 0.37
CA PHE A 18 18.53 28.26 0.50
C PHE A 18 17.70 27.62 1.61
N MET A 19 17.60 26.28 1.59
CA MET A 19 16.87 25.49 2.57
C MET A 19 17.38 25.69 3.99
N LYS A 20 18.70 25.75 4.18
CA LYS A 20 19.30 26.07 5.49
C LYS A 20 18.89 27.44 6.05
N ASN A 21 18.47 28.36 5.18
CA ASN A 21 18.07 29.71 5.54
C ASN A 21 16.61 29.99 5.19
N ILE A 22 15.78 28.94 5.01
CA ILE A 22 14.43 29.08 4.44
C ILE A 22 13.54 30.04 5.25
N SER A 23 13.71 30.10 6.57
CA SER A 23 12.97 31.03 7.44
C SER A 23 13.19 32.50 7.08
N ARG A 24 14.31 32.85 6.44
CA ARG A 24 14.63 34.20 5.97
C ARG A 24 14.09 34.51 4.57
N TYR A 25 13.82 33.48 3.78
CA TYR A 25 13.48 33.59 2.36
C TYR A 25 12.11 32.98 2.00
N ILE A 26 11.25 32.75 3.00
CA ILE A 26 9.96 32.09 2.79
C ILE A 26 9.05 32.88 1.84
N THR A 27 9.14 34.21 1.86
CA THR A 27 8.40 35.10 0.95
C THR A 27 8.87 35.00 -0.50
N ASP A 28 10.12 34.61 -0.72
CA ASP A 28 10.73 34.49 -2.04
C ASP A 28 10.39 33.16 -2.71
N ILE A 29 9.78 32.23 -1.98
CA ILE A 29 9.32 30.94 -2.53
C ILE A 29 8.15 31.14 -3.48
N LYS A 30 7.21 32.02 -3.13
CA LYS A 30 5.96 32.20 -3.86
C LYS A 30 6.13 32.47 -5.36
N PRO A 31 7.03 33.37 -5.82
CA PRO A 31 7.25 33.64 -7.24
C PRO A 31 8.07 32.56 -7.98
N LEU A 32 8.61 31.54 -7.29
CA LEU A 32 9.44 30.54 -7.94
C LEU A 32 8.64 29.71 -8.97
N PRO A 33 9.26 29.35 -10.09
CA PRO A 33 8.62 28.53 -11.10
C PRO A 33 8.35 27.10 -10.58
N PRO A 34 7.31 26.41 -11.11
CA PRO A 34 6.88 25.08 -10.66
C PRO A 34 8.02 24.05 -10.52
N ASN A 35 8.93 23.99 -11.50
CA ASN A 35 10.04 23.05 -11.48
C ASN A 35 11.02 23.24 -10.31
N ILE A 36 11.15 24.47 -9.78
CA ILE A 36 11.96 24.73 -8.59
C ILE A 36 11.16 24.38 -7.33
N LYS A 37 9.86 24.72 -7.30
CA LYS A 37 8.96 24.37 -6.19
C LYS A 37 8.85 22.85 -6.00
N ASP A 38 8.76 22.07 -7.07
CA ASP A 38 8.77 20.60 -7.00
C ASP A 38 10.01 20.06 -6.28
N ARG A 39 11.19 20.64 -6.55
CA ARG A 39 12.45 20.26 -5.88
C ARG A 39 12.45 20.68 -4.41
N LEU A 40 11.92 21.87 -4.11
CA LEU A 40 11.77 22.33 -2.73
C LEU A 40 10.82 21.42 -1.94
N ILE A 41 9.64 21.10 -2.48
CA ILE A 41 8.67 20.18 -1.88
C ILE A 41 9.39 18.86 -1.54
N LYS A 42 10.14 18.28 -2.49
CA LYS A 42 10.86 17.02 -2.25
C LYS A 42 11.89 17.12 -1.12
N ILE A 43 12.74 18.15 -1.12
CA ILE A 43 13.78 18.32 -0.09
C ILE A 43 13.14 18.60 1.28
N MET A 44 12.16 19.50 1.32
CA MET A 44 11.45 19.89 2.55
C MET A 44 10.67 18.74 3.15
N SER A 45 10.01 17.95 2.32
CA SER A 45 9.29 16.73 2.72
C SER A 45 10.23 15.74 3.39
N MET A 46 11.35 15.41 2.73
CA MET A 46 12.35 14.46 3.27
C MET A 46 12.99 14.95 4.58
N GLN A 47 13.06 16.26 4.79
CA GLN A 47 13.61 16.88 5.99
C GLN A 47 12.55 17.14 7.08
N GLY A 48 11.27 16.82 6.83
CA GLY A 48 10.18 17.10 7.77
C GLY A 48 9.93 18.59 8.00
N GLN A 49 10.32 19.46 7.07
CA GLN A 49 10.22 20.93 7.21
C GLN A 49 8.92 21.50 6.67
N ILE A 50 8.07 20.70 6.04
CA ILE A 50 6.73 21.14 5.63
C ILE A 50 5.82 21.09 6.85
N THR A 51 5.11 22.19 7.11
CA THR A 51 4.19 22.37 8.23
C THR A 51 2.91 23.02 7.72
N ASP A 52 1.86 23.04 8.56
CA ASP A 52 0.60 23.73 8.27
C ASP A 52 0.79 25.20 7.88
N SER A 53 1.83 25.87 8.43
CA SER A 53 2.07 27.29 8.21
C SER A 53 2.80 27.64 6.91
N ASN A 54 3.51 26.69 6.28
CA ASN A 54 4.33 26.97 5.10
C ASN A 54 3.91 26.24 3.84
N ILE A 55 3.06 25.21 3.95
CA ILE A 55 2.67 24.36 2.82
C ILE A 55 2.01 25.19 1.68
N SER A 56 1.24 26.22 2.01
CA SER A 56 0.57 27.09 1.04
C SER A 56 1.52 27.89 0.16
N GLU A 57 2.75 28.16 0.61
CA GLU A 57 3.74 28.94 -0.15
C GLU A 57 4.48 28.08 -1.20
N ILE A 58 4.70 26.80 -0.87
CA ILE A 58 5.44 25.85 -1.71
C ILE A 58 4.55 25.12 -2.73
N LEU A 59 3.26 24.96 -2.44
CA LEU A 59 2.34 24.28 -3.36
C LEU A 59 2.10 25.10 -4.64
N HIS A 60 1.81 24.39 -5.72
CA HIS A 60 1.38 24.97 -7.00
C HIS A 60 0.41 24.03 -7.74
N PRO A 61 -0.33 24.51 -8.74
CA PRO A 61 -1.39 23.72 -9.41
C PRO A 61 -0.91 22.48 -10.17
N GLU A 62 0.37 22.48 -10.59
CA GLU A 62 0.98 21.38 -11.35
C GLU A 62 1.54 20.25 -10.49
N VAL A 63 1.45 20.33 -9.15
CA VAL A 63 1.93 19.27 -8.25
C VAL A 63 1.19 17.96 -8.56
N GLN A 64 1.96 16.91 -8.85
CA GLN A 64 1.44 15.56 -9.12
C GLN A 64 1.75 14.57 -8.00
N THR A 65 2.83 14.80 -7.26
CA THR A 65 3.27 13.94 -6.16
C THR A 65 3.53 14.81 -4.95
N LEU A 66 2.91 14.48 -3.83
CA LEU A 66 3.13 15.13 -2.57
C LEU A 66 3.34 14.08 -1.50
N ASP A 67 4.54 14.09 -0.93
CA ASP A 67 4.89 13.23 0.18
C ASP A 67 5.02 14.08 1.45
N LEU A 68 4.34 13.71 2.52
CA LEU A 68 4.34 14.39 3.83
C LEU A 68 4.53 13.39 4.97
N HIS A 69 5.05 12.18 4.69
CA HIS A 69 5.13 11.11 5.69
C HIS A 69 5.99 11.47 6.92
N SER A 70 7.01 12.31 6.71
CA SER A 70 7.93 12.80 7.73
C SER A 70 7.57 14.19 8.26
N CYS A 71 6.44 14.76 7.83
CA CYS A 71 6.02 16.12 8.15
C CYS A 71 4.99 16.15 9.27
N ASP A 72 5.18 17.06 10.23
CA ASP A 72 4.20 17.36 11.27
C ASP A 72 3.15 18.33 10.70
N ILE A 73 2.03 17.75 10.26
CA ILE A 73 0.91 18.46 9.62
C ILE A 73 -0.43 17.96 10.16
N SER A 74 -1.46 18.78 10.05
CA SER A 74 -2.85 18.47 10.39
C SER A 74 -3.78 18.62 9.19
N ASP A 75 -5.08 18.42 9.42
CA ASP A 75 -6.13 18.73 8.44
C ASP A 75 -6.02 20.17 7.89
N THR A 76 -5.45 21.11 8.64
CA THR A 76 -5.21 22.49 8.20
C THR A 76 -4.32 22.54 6.95
N ALA A 77 -3.23 21.75 6.91
CA ALA A 77 -2.40 21.65 5.72
C ALA A 77 -3.16 21.07 4.53
N LEU A 78 -4.04 20.07 4.78
CA LEU A 78 -4.79 19.39 3.73
C LEU A 78 -5.80 20.31 3.04
N LEU A 79 -6.32 21.33 3.74
CA LEU A 79 -7.17 22.36 3.15
C LEU A 79 -6.46 23.14 2.03
N HIS A 80 -5.12 23.27 2.09
CA HIS A 80 -4.34 23.97 1.06
C HIS A 80 -4.15 23.15 -0.23
N LEU A 81 -4.49 21.86 -0.22
CA LEU A 81 -4.44 21.01 -1.41
C LEU A 81 -5.58 21.28 -2.40
N CYS A 82 -6.52 22.16 -2.08
CA CYS A 82 -7.61 22.58 -2.98
C CYS A 82 -7.13 23.11 -4.35
N ASN A 83 -5.89 23.61 -4.41
CA ASN A 83 -5.27 24.11 -5.65
C ASN A 83 -4.54 23.03 -6.47
N CYS A 84 -4.25 21.86 -5.89
CA CYS A 84 -3.44 20.81 -6.51
C CYS A 84 -4.30 19.78 -7.27
N ARG A 85 -5.10 20.24 -8.24
CA ARG A 85 -6.08 19.40 -8.96
C ARG A 85 -5.44 18.28 -9.82
N LYS A 86 -4.14 18.39 -10.10
CA LYS A 86 -3.35 17.39 -10.84
C LYS A 86 -2.66 16.38 -9.92
N LEU A 87 -2.91 16.42 -8.62
CA LEU A 87 -2.31 15.50 -7.66
C LEU A 87 -2.73 14.05 -7.97
N LYS A 88 -1.73 13.19 -8.12
CA LYS A 88 -1.88 11.76 -8.41
C LYS A 88 -1.41 10.90 -7.25
N ILE A 89 -0.37 11.32 -6.54
CA ILE A 89 0.22 10.55 -5.44
C ILE A 89 0.23 11.43 -4.20
N LEU A 90 -0.40 10.95 -3.13
CA LEU A 90 -0.41 11.60 -1.83
C LEU A 90 0.04 10.62 -0.76
N ASN A 91 1.12 10.94 -0.06
CA ASN A 91 1.62 10.16 1.06
C ASN A 91 1.51 10.95 2.37
N LEU A 92 0.62 10.50 3.25
CA LEU A 92 0.36 11.05 4.59
C LEU A 92 0.71 10.03 5.69
N SER A 93 1.36 8.93 5.32
CA SER A 93 1.71 7.84 6.23
C SER A 93 2.54 8.33 7.41
N SER A 94 2.49 7.61 8.53
CA SER A 94 3.42 7.84 9.64
C SER A 94 4.51 6.79 9.67
N SER A 95 5.77 7.21 9.55
CA SER A 95 6.92 6.32 9.77
C SER A 95 7.23 6.12 11.25
N ILE A 96 6.90 7.10 12.09
CA ILE A 96 7.20 7.11 13.53
C ILE A 96 5.89 7.27 14.30
N GLY A 97 5.49 6.26 15.07
CA GLY A 97 4.27 6.38 15.88
C GLY A 97 2.98 6.53 15.06
N ASN A 98 1.90 6.81 15.77
CA ASN A 98 0.56 6.98 15.18
C ASN A 98 0.32 8.45 14.83
N ARG A 99 -0.15 8.73 13.61
CA ARG A 99 -0.55 10.08 13.20
C ARG A 99 -2.00 10.30 13.60
N ILE A 100 -2.22 11.24 14.50
CA ILE A 100 -3.55 11.58 15.05
C ILE A 100 -4.05 12.96 14.60
N SER A 101 -3.18 13.76 13.98
CA SER A 101 -3.46 15.13 13.52
C SER A 101 -4.23 15.18 12.19
N ILE A 102 -4.24 14.06 11.45
CA ILE A 102 -5.00 13.91 10.20
C ILE A 102 -6.23 13.06 10.47
N THR A 103 -7.39 13.59 10.11
CA THR A 103 -8.70 12.95 10.32
C THR A 103 -9.45 12.75 9.00
N SER A 104 -10.61 12.09 9.08
CA SER A 104 -11.51 11.94 7.94
C SER A 104 -11.95 13.28 7.33
N GLU A 105 -12.00 14.37 8.11
CA GLU A 105 -12.38 15.70 7.58
C GLU A 105 -11.31 16.26 6.63
N GLY A 106 -10.03 16.16 7.01
CA GLY A 106 -8.93 16.52 6.12
C GLY A 106 -8.90 15.66 4.85
N ILE A 107 -9.13 14.34 4.98
CA ILE A 107 -9.20 13.43 3.83
C ILE A 107 -10.39 13.75 2.90
N LYS A 108 -11.56 14.11 3.45
CA LYS A 108 -12.71 14.60 2.65
C LYS A 108 -12.36 15.85 1.87
N ALA A 109 -11.65 16.80 2.48
CA ALA A 109 -11.20 18.01 1.80
C ALA A 109 -10.28 17.67 0.61
N VAL A 110 -9.33 16.75 0.80
CA VAL A 110 -8.48 16.24 -0.29
C VAL A 110 -9.31 15.59 -1.39
N ALA A 111 -10.18 14.65 -1.03
CA ALA A 111 -10.99 13.89 -1.97
C ALA A 111 -11.88 14.80 -2.85
N SER A 112 -12.46 15.84 -2.27
CA SER A 112 -13.31 16.80 -3.00
C SER A 112 -12.54 17.65 -4.02
N SER A 113 -11.22 17.81 -3.84
CA SER A 113 -10.38 18.69 -4.67
C SER A 113 -9.48 17.93 -5.64
N CYS A 114 -9.03 16.74 -5.25
CA CYS A 114 -7.99 15.96 -5.94
C CYS A 114 -8.58 14.71 -6.61
N SER A 115 -9.57 14.87 -7.48
CA SER A 115 -10.23 13.74 -8.16
C SER A 115 -9.33 12.92 -9.09
N SER A 116 -8.14 13.44 -9.42
CA SER A 116 -7.12 12.76 -10.21
C SER A 116 -6.20 11.85 -9.38
N LEU A 117 -6.50 11.60 -8.10
CA LEU A 117 -5.66 10.79 -7.23
C LEU A 117 -5.63 9.33 -7.68
N HIS A 118 -4.43 8.77 -7.78
CA HIS A 118 -4.12 7.39 -8.14
C HIS A 118 -3.58 6.60 -6.95
N GLU A 119 -2.82 7.24 -6.07
CA GLU A 119 -2.16 6.58 -4.94
C GLU A 119 -2.36 7.41 -3.67
N ALA A 120 -2.89 6.76 -2.64
CA ALA A 120 -3.12 7.37 -1.33
C ALA A 120 -2.49 6.49 -0.24
N PHE A 121 -1.43 6.99 0.40
CA PHE A 121 -0.78 6.30 1.52
C PHE A 121 -1.18 6.97 2.82
N LEU A 122 -1.92 6.26 3.67
CA LEU A 122 -2.55 6.75 4.90
C LEU A 122 -2.17 5.88 6.11
N LYS A 123 -1.08 5.12 6.00
CA LYS A 123 -0.62 4.19 7.02
C LYS A 123 -0.49 4.88 8.38
N ARG A 124 -1.12 4.29 9.40
CA ARG A 124 -1.13 4.76 10.80
C ARG A 124 -1.77 6.15 10.99
N CYS A 125 -2.63 6.60 10.09
CA CYS A 125 -3.57 7.70 10.34
C CYS A 125 -4.70 7.21 11.26
N CYS A 126 -4.47 7.13 12.57
CA CYS A 126 -5.38 6.45 13.51
C CYS A 126 -6.70 7.19 13.78
N LYS A 127 -6.82 8.46 13.37
CA LYS A 127 -8.08 9.22 13.40
C LYS A 127 -8.84 9.19 12.06
N LEU A 128 -8.37 8.42 11.09
CA LEU A 128 -9.11 8.11 9.88
C LEU A 128 -10.19 7.05 10.19
N THR A 129 -11.39 7.29 9.67
CA THR A 129 -12.57 6.41 9.75
C THR A 129 -13.07 6.07 8.36
N ASP A 130 -14.04 5.15 8.28
CA ASP A 130 -14.66 4.74 7.02
C ASP A 130 -15.21 5.91 6.18
N GLU A 131 -15.67 6.99 6.82
CA GLU A 131 -16.15 8.20 6.15
C GLU A 131 -15.09 8.87 5.26
N GLY A 132 -13.83 8.87 5.69
CA GLY A 132 -12.73 9.43 4.90
C GLY A 132 -12.42 8.55 3.68
N VAL A 133 -12.43 7.23 3.86
CA VAL A 133 -12.20 6.27 2.78
C VAL A 133 -13.36 6.27 1.78
N LEU A 134 -14.61 6.38 2.26
CA LEU A 134 -15.79 6.53 1.43
C LEU A 134 -15.68 7.78 0.54
N ALA A 135 -15.24 8.91 1.10
CA ALA A 135 -15.05 10.14 0.33
C ALA A 135 -13.99 9.96 -0.76
N LEU A 136 -12.86 9.30 -0.46
CA LEU A 136 -11.86 8.94 -1.46
C LEU A 136 -12.44 8.04 -2.55
N ALA A 137 -13.14 6.98 -2.16
CA ALA A 137 -13.70 6.01 -3.11
C ALA A 137 -14.71 6.65 -4.08
N LEU A 138 -15.54 7.56 -3.59
CA LEU A 138 -16.55 8.26 -4.41
C LEU A 138 -15.94 9.30 -5.37
N ASN A 139 -14.93 10.06 -4.91
CA ASN A 139 -14.41 11.21 -5.66
C ASN A 139 -13.13 10.89 -6.45
N CYS A 140 -12.30 9.96 -5.98
CA CYS A 140 -11.02 9.58 -6.59
C CYS A 140 -11.14 8.24 -7.33
N ARG A 141 -12.00 8.19 -8.36
CA ARG A 141 -12.32 6.93 -9.06
C ARG A 141 -11.17 6.33 -9.87
N LEU A 142 -10.05 7.05 -10.01
CA LEU A 142 -8.81 6.62 -10.65
C LEU A 142 -7.83 5.95 -9.67
N LEU A 143 -8.22 5.75 -8.41
CA LEU A 143 -7.38 5.14 -7.39
C LEU A 143 -6.93 3.73 -7.80
N LYS A 144 -5.62 3.50 -7.68
CA LYS A 144 -4.90 2.27 -7.98
C LYS A 144 -4.24 1.68 -6.74
N ILE A 145 -3.76 2.53 -5.84
CA ILE A 145 -3.08 2.11 -4.62
C ILE A 145 -3.71 2.84 -3.43
N ILE A 146 -4.07 2.08 -2.39
CA ILE A 146 -4.46 2.63 -1.10
C ILE A 146 -3.79 1.85 0.03
N ASP A 147 -3.09 2.56 0.92
CA ASP A 147 -2.48 2.00 2.13
C ASP A 147 -3.18 2.57 3.37
N LEU A 148 -3.93 1.71 4.05
CA LEU A 148 -4.69 1.96 5.29
C LEU A 148 -4.07 1.21 6.48
N GLY A 149 -2.84 0.69 6.35
CA GLY A 149 -2.22 -0.15 7.35
C GLY A 149 -2.17 0.52 8.73
N GLY A 150 -2.67 -0.14 9.77
CA GLY A 150 -2.70 0.39 11.14
C GLY A 150 -3.69 1.54 11.37
N CYS A 151 -4.63 1.78 10.45
CA CYS A 151 -5.78 2.66 10.69
C CYS A 151 -6.86 1.93 11.48
N LEU A 152 -6.78 2.01 12.82
CA LEU A 152 -7.58 1.20 13.75
C LEU A 152 -9.10 1.39 13.69
N SER A 153 -9.60 2.47 13.06
CA SER A 153 -11.04 2.72 12.93
C SER A 153 -11.61 2.35 11.56
N ILE A 154 -10.84 1.59 10.75
CA ILE A 154 -11.26 1.11 9.43
C ILE A 154 -11.95 -0.25 9.57
N THR A 155 -13.11 -0.39 8.93
CA THR A 155 -13.97 -1.58 8.97
C THR A 155 -14.36 -2.03 7.56
N ASP A 156 -15.23 -3.03 7.48
CA ASP A 156 -15.79 -3.56 6.23
C ASP A 156 -16.42 -2.47 5.34
N ALA A 157 -16.93 -1.39 5.93
CA ALA A 157 -17.53 -0.29 5.19
C ALA A 157 -16.54 0.38 4.22
N SER A 158 -15.27 0.54 4.63
CA SER A 158 -14.21 1.05 3.75
C SER A 158 -13.97 0.15 2.55
N LEU A 159 -13.84 -1.16 2.78
CA LEU A 159 -13.59 -2.12 1.70
C LEU A 159 -14.78 -2.24 0.76
N HIS A 160 -16.01 -2.19 1.28
CA HIS A 160 -17.21 -2.11 0.45
C HIS A 160 -17.20 -0.86 -0.45
N ALA A 161 -16.86 0.30 0.10
CA ALA A 161 -16.80 1.55 -0.65
C ALA A 161 -15.74 1.48 -1.77
N LEU A 162 -14.55 0.99 -1.46
CA LEU A 162 -13.45 0.81 -2.41
C LEU A 162 -13.82 -0.18 -3.51
N GLY A 163 -14.30 -1.38 -3.13
CA GLY A 163 -14.73 -2.42 -4.07
C GLY A 163 -15.77 -1.88 -5.06
N LYS A 164 -16.78 -1.16 -4.57
CA LYS A 164 -17.87 -0.61 -5.37
C LYS A 164 -17.44 0.51 -6.32
N ASN A 165 -16.55 1.41 -5.91
CA ASN A 165 -16.34 2.69 -6.60
C ASN A 165 -14.98 2.86 -7.29
N CYS A 166 -13.98 2.02 -6.97
CA CYS A 166 -12.60 2.13 -7.48
C CYS A 166 -12.25 1.01 -8.46
N PRO A 167 -12.74 1.03 -9.72
CA PRO A 167 -12.57 -0.08 -10.68
C PRO A 167 -11.12 -0.34 -11.13
N PHE A 168 -10.20 0.57 -10.83
CA PHE A 168 -8.78 0.49 -11.22
C PHE A 168 -7.86 0.12 -10.06
N LEU A 169 -8.41 -0.27 -8.91
CA LEU A 169 -7.62 -0.61 -7.73
C LEU A 169 -6.76 -1.86 -8.00
N GLN A 170 -5.47 -1.75 -7.74
CA GLN A 170 -4.44 -2.76 -7.97
C GLN A 170 -3.77 -3.21 -6.67
N CYS A 171 -3.51 -2.29 -5.73
CA CYS A 171 -2.87 -2.59 -4.46
C CYS A 171 -3.70 -2.02 -3.30
N VAL A 172 -3.98 -2.86 -2.30
CA VAL A 172 -4.69 -2.46 -1.07
C VAL A 172 -3.97 -3.02 0.14
N ASP A 173 -3.55 -2.14 1.05
CA ASP A 173 -3.10 -2.54 2.39
C ASP A 173 -4.16 -2.12 3.42
N PHE A 174 -4.73 -3.08 4.12
CA PHE A 174 -5.62 -2.84 5.28
C PHE A 174 -5.16 -3.65 6.48
N SER A 175 -3.85 -3.94 6.57
CA SER A 175 -3.26 -4.68 7.67
C SER A 175 -3.49 -3.97 9.01
N ALA A 176 -3.68 -4.70 10.10
CA ALA A 176 -3.94 -4.17 11.43
C ALA A 176 -5.14 -3.19 11.47
N THR A 177 -6.24 -3.56 10.82
CA THR A 177 -7.54 -2.88 10.87
C THR A 177 -8.62 -3.80 11.45
N GLN A 178 -9.87 -3.32 11.53
CA GLN A 178 -11.00 -4.08 12.09
C GLN A 178 -11.81 -4.83 11.01
N VAL A 179 -11.29 -4.90 9.78
CA VAL A 179 -11.91 -5.60 8.65
C VAL A 179 -12.10 -7.09 8.95
N SER A 180 -13.26 -7.62 8.56
CA SER A 180 -13.64 -9.03 8.59
C SER A 180 -13.73 -9.62 7.17
N ASP A 181 -14.00 -10.92 7.08
CA ASP A 181 -14.19 -11.63 5.81
C ASP A 181 -15.24 -10.95 4.92
N ASN A 182 -16.31 -10.38 5.50
CA ASN A 182 -17.35 -9.66 4.76
C ASN A 182 -16.79 -8.46 3.98
N GLY A 183 -15.86 -7.71 4.58
CA GLY A 183 -15.20 -6.59 3.93
C GLY A 183 -14.35 -7.05 2.75
N VAL A 184 -13.60 -8.14 2.92
CA VAL A 184 -12.78 -8.73 1.87
C VAL A 184 -13.64 -9.24 0.71
N VAL A 185 -14.70 -9.99 1.01
CA VAL A 185 -15.68 -10.46 0.01
C VAL A 185 -16.30 -9.26 -0.74
N ALA A 186 -16.68 -8.20 -0.05
CA ALA A 186 -17.23 -7.00 -0.68
C ALA A 186 -16.22 -6.30 -1.61
N LEU A 187 -14.94 -6.24 -1.22
CA LEU A 187 -13.86 -5.71 -2.06
C LEU A 187 -13.73 -6.51 -3.35
N VAL A 188 -13.56 -7.83 -3.23
CA VAL A 188 -13.27 -8.72 -4.38
C VAL A 188 -14.49 -9.13 -5.19
N SER A 189 -15.70 -8.79 -4.73
CA SER A 189 -16.93 -8.86 -5.54
C SER A 189 -17.14 -7.63 -6.42
N GLY A 190 -16.36 -6.56 -6.19
CA GLY A 190 -16.45 -5.30 -6.91
C GLY A 190 -15.76 -5.30 -8.28
N PRO A 191 -15.95 -4.25 -9.11
CA PRO A 191 -15.28 -4.10 -10.41
C PRO A 191 -13.75 -4.15 -10.36
N CYS A 192 -13.11 -3.86 -9.22
CA CYS A 192 -11.66 -3.91 -9.08
C CYS A 192 -11.08 -5.33 -9.07
N ALA A 193 -11.89 -6.37 -8.84
CA ALA A 193 -11.42 -7.75 -8.66
C ALA A 193 -10.49 -8.25 -9.76
N LYS A 194 -10.75 -7.87 -11.02
CA LYS A 194 -9.96 -8.25 -12.20
C LYS A 194 -8.65 -7.47 -12.36
N LYS A 195 -8.41 -6.47 -11.52
CA LYS A 195 -7.26 -5.57 -11.53
C LYS A 195 -6.41 -5.64 -10.27
N LEU A 196 -6.93 -6.23 -9.19
CA LEU A 196 -6.18 -6.43 -7.96
C LEU A 196 -4.98 -7.35 -8.20
N GLU A 197 -3.80 -6.85 -7.87
CA GLU A 197 -2.49 -7.47 -8.01
C GLU A 197 -1.85 -7.72 -6.63
N GLU A 198 -2.13 -6.86 -5.65
CA GLU A 198 -1.53 -6.94 -4.32
C GLU A 198 -2.56 -6.66 -3.22
N ILE A 199 -2.66 -7.55 -2.23
CA ILE A 199 -3.48 -7.36 -1.03
C ILE A 199 -2.65 -7.66 0.20
N HIS A 200 -2.57 -6.69 1.10
CA HIS A 200 -2.00 -6.86 2.43
C HIS A 200 -3.11 -6.76 3.48
N MET A 201 -3.27 -7.83 4.24
CA MET A 201 -4.31 -8.01 5.25
C MET A 201 -3.75 -8.64 6.53
N GLY A 202 -2.46 -8.45 6.79
CA GLY A 202 -1.79 -9.00 7.97
C GLY A 202 -2.29 -8.38 9.27
N HIS A 203 -2.14 -9.09 10.39
CA HIS A 203 -2.52 -8.62 11.72
C HIS A 203 -3.99 -8.21 11.87
N CYS A 204 -4.88 -8.67 10.99
CA CYS A 204 -6.32 -8.47 11.12
C CYS A 204 -6.92 -9.61 11.95
N VAL A 205 -7.51 -9.27 13.10
CA VAL A 205 -7.98 -10.26 14.09
C VAL A 205 -9.30 -10.93 13.73
N ASN A 206 -10.04 -10.36 12.77
CA ASN A 206 -11.36 -10.82 12.35
C ASN A 206 -11.37 -11.53 10.99
N LEU A 207 -10.19 -11.86 10.44
CA LEU A 207 -10.07 -12.57 9.17
C LEU A 207 -9.87 -14.06 9.38
N THR A 208 -10.60 -14.87 8.62
CA THR A 208 -10.49 -16.33 8.59
C THR A 208 -10.03 -16.82 7.22
N ASP A 209 -9.93 -18.14 7.06
CA ASP A 209 -9.62 -18.77 5.78
C ASP A 209 -10.59 -18.38 4.66
N GLU A 210 -11.83 -17.98 4.99
CA GLU A 210 -12.84 -17.52 4.02
C GLU A 210 -12.37 -16.27 3.24
N ALA A 211 -11.69 -15.32 3.89
CA ALA A 211 -11.14 -14.16 3.20
C ALA A 211 -10.07 -14.54 2.17
N VAL A 212 -9.20 -15.49 2.50
CA VAL A 212 -8.15 -15.99 1.59
C VAL A 212 -8.80 -16.73 0.42
N GLU A 213 -9.70 -17.67 0.75
CA GLU A 213 -10.85 -18.14 -0.04
C GLU A 213 -11.26 -17.21 -1.19
N ALA A 214 -11.96 -16.16 -0.77
CA ALA A 214 -12.60 -15.19 -1.64
C ALA A 214 -11.61 -14.49 -2.57
N VAL A 215 -10.43 -14.12 -2.07
CA VAL A 215 -9.39 -13.47 -2.88
C VAL A 215 -8.89 -14.41 -3.97
N LEU A 216 -8.55 -15.65 -3.63
CA LEU A 216 -7.97 -16.61 -4.59
C LEU A 216 -8.97 -16.99 -5.69
N VAL A 217 -10.26 -17.06 -5.36
CA VAL A 217 -11.32 -17.37 -6.34
C VAL A 217 -11.65 -16.16 -7.23
N SER A 218 -11.67 -14.95 -6.66
CA SER A 218 -12.24 -13.77 -7.34
C SER A 218 -11.20 -12.92 -8.08
N CYS A 219 -9.91 -13.00 -7.71
CA CYS A 219 -8.85 -12.13 -8.21
C CYS A 219 -7.84 -12.88 -9.11
N PRO A 220 -8.07 -13.00 -10.43
CA PRO A 220 -7.21 -13.78 -11.33
C PRO A 220 -5.85 -13.14 -11.63
N GLN A 221 -5.61 -11.91 -11.19
CA GLN A 221 -4.35 -11.17 -11.41
C GLN A 221 -3.57 -10.97 -10.11
N ILE A 222 -4.03 -11.55 -8.98
CA ILE A 222 -3.34 -11.42 -7.71
C ILE A 222 -1.94 -12.04 -7.82
N ARG A 223 -0.94 -11.35 -7.26
CA ARG A 223 0.47 -11.73 -7.27
C ARG A 223 1.06 -11.74 -5.87
N ILE A 224 0.63 -10.81 -5.03
CA ILE A 224 1.08 -10.68 -3.64
C ILE A 224 -0.15 -10.72 -2.74
N LEU A 225 -0.18 -11.69 -1.83
CA LEU A 225 -1.20 -11.81 -0.80
C LEU A 225 -0.52 -12.03 0.55
N LEU A 226 -0.58 -11.03 1.44
CA LEU A 226 0.06 -11.06 2.75
C LEU A 226 -0.99 -11.09 3.87
N PHE A 227 -0.95 -12.09 4.74
CA PHE A 227 -1.90 -12.25 5.84
C PHE A 227 -1.26 -12.74 7.14
N HIS A 228 0.05 -12.53 7.31
CA HIS A 228 0.76 -12.91 8.54
C HIS A 228 0.14 -12.27 9.79
N GLY A 229 0.16 -12.98 10.92
CA GLY A 229 -0.33 -12.47 12.20
C GLY A 229 -1.85 -12.37 12.30
N CYS A 230 -2.62 -12.99 11.40
CA CYS A 230 -4.07 -13.18 11.55
C CYS A 230 -4.32 -14.47 12.35
N PRO A 231 -4.90 -14.40 13.55
CA PRO A 231 -5.00 -15.54 14.46
C PRO A 231 -6.03 -16.60 14.05
N LEU A 232 -6.97 -16.28 13.14
CA LEU A 232 -8.04 -17.18 12.70
C LEU A 232 -7.82 -17.74 11.28
N ILE A 233 -6.71 -17.41 10.63
CA ILE A 233 -6.30 -18.02 9.36
C ILE A 233 -5.45 -19.24 9.70
N THR A 234 -5.85 -20.41 9.19
CA THR A 234 -5.20 -21.69 9.49
C THR A 234 -4.23 -22.10 8.38
N GLU A 235 -3.26 -22.96 8.71
CA GLU A 235 -2.32 -23.49 7.71
C GLU A 235 -2.98 -24.30 6.59
N LEU A 236 -4.23 -24.75 6.79
CA LEU A 236 -4.94 -25.58 5.83
C LEU A 236 -5.22 -24.83 4.51
N CYS A 237 -5.47 -23.52 4.58
CA CYS A 237 -5.74 -22.68 3.40
C CYS A 237 -4.50 -22.45 2.53
N CYS A 238 -3.29 -22.54 3.10
CA CYS A 238 -2.04 -22.39 2.36
C CYS A 238 -1.77 -23.55 1.38
N CYS A 239 -2.41 -24.70 1.57
CA CYS A 239 -2.22 -25.91 0.75
C CYS A 239 -3.19 -26.01 -0.44
N SER A 240 -4.30 -25.26 -0.44
CA SER A 240 -5.32 -25.27 -1.50
C SER A 240 -5.09 -24.21 -2.59
N GLY A 241 -4.13 -23.30 -2.39
CA GLY A 241 -3.80 -22.23 -3.34
C GLY A 241 -3.01 -22.71 -4.57
N PRO A 242 -3.07 -21.99 -5.70
CA PRO A 242 -2.25 -22.28 -6.88
C PRO A 242 -0.76 -22.29 -6.52
N LEU A 243 -0.02 -23.30 -6.99
CA LEU A 243 1.39 -23.60 -6.67
C LEU A 243 2.43 -22.50 -7.01
N GLU A 244 2.01 -21.30 -7.42
CA GLU A 244 2.86 -20.16 -7.76
C GLU A 244 2.78 -18.98 -6.76
N PHE A 245 1.91 -19.05 -5.75
CA PHE A 245 1.74 -17.94 -4.80
C PHE A 245 2.78 -17.94 -3.67
N SER A 246 3.44 -16.80 -3.47
CA SER A 246 4.27 -16.57 -2.30
C SER A 246 3.40 -16.14 -1.12
N TYR A 247 2.96 -17.10 -0.30
CA TYR A 247 2.31 -16.82 0.97
C TYR A 247 3.38 -16.57 2.04
N LYS A 248 3.24 -15.51 2.84
CA LYS A 248 4.07 -15.28 4.03
C LYS A 248 3.23 -15.49 5.28
N TYR A 249 3.46 -16.61 5.96
CA TYR A 249 2.95 -16.94 7.28
C TYR A 249 4.15 -16.96 8.25
N GLU A 250 4.10 -16.18 9.33
CA GLU A 250 5.10 -16.24 10.41
C GLU A 250 4.44 -16.78 11.67
N ASP A 251 4.89 -17.96 12.12
CA ASP A 251 4.49 -18.55 13.39
C ASP A 251 5.08 -17.79 14.58
N HIS A 252 4.23 -17.41 15.52
CA HIS A 252 4.63 -16.88 16.82
C HIS A 252 4.07 -17.74 17.96
N LEU A 253 4.53 -18.99 18.04
CA LEU A 253 4.42 -19.79 19.26
C LEU A 253 5.76 -20.51 19.53
N THR A 254 6.63 -19.89 20.33
CA THR A 254 7.27 -20.46 21.56
C THR A 254 8.45 -19.61 22.07
N ASN A 255 8.62 -19.66 23.39
CA ASN A 255 9.46 -18.86 24.28
C ASN A 255 10.97 -18.70 23.97
N PHE A 256 11.51 -17.56 24.42
CA PHE A 256 12.88 -17.32 24.92
C PHE A 256 14.08 -17.98 24.19
N HIS A 257 14.57 -17.33 23.12
CA HIS A 257 15.98 -17.01 22.80
C HIS A 257 16.09 -16.55 21.33
N PRO A 258 17.06 -15.69 20.96
CA PRO A 258 17.09 -15.07 19.64
C PRO A 258 17.66 -16.08 18.63
N LYS A 259 16.77 -16.79 17.93
CA LYS A 259 17.16 -17.53 16.71
C LYS A 259 16.48 -16.87 15.52
N LYS A 260 17.31 -16.60 14.51
CA LYS A 260 17.03 -15.85 13.28
C LYS A 260 15.65 -16.22 12.69
N PRO A 261 14.90 -15.24 12.15
CA PRO A 261 13.64 -15.52 11.46
C PRO A 261 13.90 -16.53 10.34
N ILE A 262 13.25 -17.68 10.40
CA ILE A 262 13.25 -18.66 9.32
C ILE A 262 12.32 -18.11 8.25
N THR A 263 12.88 -17.28 7.38
CA THR A 263 12.22 -16.84 6.14
C THR A 263 12.20 -18.02 5.19
N ARG A 264 11.06 -18.72 5.07
CA ARG A 264 10.84 -19.63 3.94
C ARG A 264 10.11 -18.89 2.83
N SER A 265 10.90 -18.18 2.03
CA SER A 265 10.50 -17.75 0.69
C SER A 265 10.61 -18.97 -0.23
N PHE A 266 9.50 -19.56 -0.64
CA PHE A 266 9.52 -20.42 -1.83
C PHE A 266 9.52 -19.52 -3.06
N THR A 267 10.71 -19.17 -3.55
CA THR A 267 10.89 -18.64 -4.90
C THR A 267 11.23 -19.80 -5.81
N ARG A 268 10.33 -20.19 -6.72
CA ARG A 268 10.77 -20.97 -7.89
C ARG A 268 11.13 -20.00 -9.00
N SER A 269 12.43 -19.83 -9.20
CA SER A 269 13.01 -19.12 -10.34
C SER A 269 12.58 -19.77 -11.65
N LEU A 270 12.16 -18.96 -12.63
CA LEU A 270 12.01 -19.35 -14.02
C LEU A 270 13.38 -19.74 -14.59
N ALA A 271 13.74 -21.03 -14.51
CA ALA A 271 14.87 -21.59 -15.23
C ALA A 271 14.38 -22.33 -16.49
N ALA A 272 14.55 -21.63 -17.62
CA ALA A 272 14.78 -22.15 -18.96
C ALA A 272 13.78 -23.15 -19.58
N ILE A 273 13.14 -22.65 -20.65
CA ILE A 273 12.71 -23.41 -21.82
C ILE A 273 13.82 -24.38 -22.23
N SER A 274 13.56 -25.68 -22.16
CA SER A 274 14.10 -26.64 -23.11
C SER A 274 13.06 -27.74 -23.33
N ARG A 275 12.48 -27.75 -24.53
CA ARG A 275 11.76 -28.92 -25.05
C ARG A 275 12.76 -30.09 -25.11
N PRO A 276 12.28 -31.32 -24.91
CA PRO A 276 12.49 -32.28 -25.99
C PRO A 276 11.23 -33.03 -26.42
N LYS A 277 11.34 -33.41 -27.69
CA LYS A 277 10.53 -34.18 -28.62
C LYS A 277 9.63 -35.31 -28.05
N GLN A 278 8.54 -35.52 -28.79
CA GLN A 278 7.68 -36.71 -28.83
C GLN A 278 8.45 -38.03 -28.95
N THR A 279 7.93 -39.08 -28.31
CA THR A 279 7.70 -40.45 -28.84
C THR A 279 6.81 -41.25 -27.86
N GLU A 280 5.71 -41.84 -28.37
CA GLU A 280 5.17 -43.23 -28.15
C GLU A 280 5.38 -43.92 -26.77
N THR A 281 4.47 -44.63 -26.08
CA THR A 281 3.27 -45.46 -26.37
C THR A 281 2.59 -45.91 -25.05
N SER A 282 1.30 -46.32 -25.14
CA SER A 282 0.58 -47.40 -24.40
C SER A 282 0.22 -47.32 -22.90
N ASP A 283 -1.09 -47.50 -22.68
CA ASP A 283 -1.81 -48.33 -21.67
C ASP A 283 -2.16 -47.85 -20.24
N MET A 284 -3.48 -47.99 -19.98
CA MET A 284 -4.24 -48.37 -18.76
C MET A 284 -3.59 -48.24 -17.37
N ASP A 285 -4.26 -47.56 -16.43
CA ASP A 285 -5.21 -48.18 -15.47
C ASP A 285 -5.61 -47.23 -14.32
N CYS A 286 -6.87 -47.32 -13.89
CA CYS A 286 -7.34 -46.83 -12.60
C CYS A 286 -6.88 -47.77 -11.48
N VAL A 287 -6.29 -47.28 -10.39
CA VAL A 287 -6.37 -47.96 -9.08
C VAL A 287 -6.44 -46.95 -7.92
N LEU A 288 -7.47 -47.14 -7.09
CA LEU A 288 -7.68 -46.56 -5.77
C LEU A 288 -6.88 -47.33 -4.69
N MET A 289 -6.19 -46.56 -3.80
CA MET A 289 -5.80 -46.87 -2.40
C MET A 289 -4.77 -48.01 -2.13
N PRO A 290 -4.18 -48.20 -0.90
CA PRO A 290 -4.29 -47.49 0.40
C PRO A 290 -2.95 -47.23 1.18
N PHE A 291 -3.07 -46.56 2.34
CA PHE A 291 -2.30 -46.66 3.63
C PHE A 291 -0.77 -46.90 3.65
N GLU A 292 -0.05 -46.11 4.46
CA GLU A 292 0.56 -46.61 5.72
C GLU A 292 1.18 -45.48 6.57
N ALA A 293 0.86 -45.54 7.87
CA ALA A 293 1.51 -44.76 8.92
C ALA A 293 2.74 -45.55 9.41
N HIS A 294 3.88 -44.88 9.58
CA HIS A 294 4.99 -45.42 10.36
C HIS A 294 5.49 -44.39 11.37
N GLN A 295 5.22 -44.69 12.65
CA GLN A 295 6.02 -44.27 13.79
C GLN A 295 7.43 -44.88 13.67
N SER A 296 8.45 -44.12 14.04
CA SER A 296 9.65 -44.69 14.68
C SER A 296 10.19 -43.70 15.71
N CYS A 297 10.13 -44.11 16.98
CA CYS A 297 11.03 -43.64 18.03
C CYS A 297 12.46 -44.16 17.77
N GLY A 298 13.47 -43.48 18.31
CA GLY A 298 14.79 -44.06 18.56
C GLY A 298 15.94 -43.06 18.46
N GLY A 299 16.48 -42.65 19.62
CA GLY A 299 17.71 -41.88 19.77
C GLY A 299 17.67 -40.94 20.97
#